data_AF-A0A1M6M6J7-F1
#
_entry.id   AF-A0A1M6M6J7-F1
#
_cell.length_a   1.000
_cell.length_b   1.000
_cell.length_c   1.000
_cell.angle_alpha   90.00
_cell.angle_beta   90.00
_cell.angle_gamma   90.00
#
_symmetry.space_group_name_H-M   'P 1'
#
loop_
_entity.id
_entity.type
_entity.pdbx_description
1 polymer ?
#
loop_
_entity_poly.entity_id
_entity_poly.type
_entity_poly.pdbx_seq_one_letter_code
_entity_poly.pdbx_strand_id
1 'polypeptide(L)'
;MDTASADLSEPYEGDNYKINVQKTVDDIQMERMIKDIKVLLNKYKDPKKHIYDYLRKVEKKMENKNIEVEYLVDKNKIKKYIEKHPYFKNPCNYHIRLLTIMKYLKKKGIDIRIKDIDLIVDEIVQEIDGVKKIGDGKYIRVLKG
;
A
#
# COMPACT_ATOMS: atom_id res chain seq x y z
N MET A 1 -45.21 -4.27 51.88
CA MET A 1 -43.90 -3.59 51.99
C MET A 1 -42.88 -4.63 51.57
N ASP A 2 -42.63 -4.68 50.27
CA ASP A 2 -41.69 -5.62 49.67
C ASP A 2 -40.43 -4.85 49.36
N THR A 3 -39.36 -5.18 50.07
CA THR A 3 -38.00 -4.74 49.77
C THR A 3 -37.27 -5.82 48.98
N ALA A 4 -36.36 -5.35 48.13
CA ALA A 4 -35.29 -6.07 47.43
C ALA A 4 -35.54 -6.41 45.96
N SER A 5 -34.98 -5.55 45.10
CA SER A 5 -33.95 -5.98 44.15
C SER A 5 -33.24 -4.73 43.63
N ALA A 6 -32.21 -4.30 44.36
CA ALA A 6 -31.23 -3.35 43.85
C ALA A 6 -30.40 -4.10 42.80
N ASP A 7 -30.56 -3.71 41.55
CA ASP A 7 -29.71 -4.09 40.43
C ASP A 7 -28.32 -3.49 40.66
N LEU A 8 -27.50 -4.22 41.41
CA LEU A 8 -26.07 -3.96 41.54
C LEU A 8 -25.42 -4.39 40.22
N SER A 9 -25.46 -3.49 39.23
CA SER A 9 -24.52 -3.56 38.12
C SER A 9 -23.12 -3.42 38.72
N GLU A 10 -22.38 -4.52 38.71
CA GLU A 10 -20.97 -4.54 39.07
C GLU A 10 -20.24 -3.45 38.25
N PRO A 11 -19.36 -2.64 38.87
CA PRO A 11 -18.58 -1.69 38.11
C PRO A 11 -17.71 -2.46 37.12
N TYR A 12 -17.91 -2.19 35.82
CA TYR A 12 -17.09 -2.72 34.74
C TYR A 12 -15.61 -2.42 35.02
N GLU A 13 -14.89 -3.42 35.53
CA GLU A 13 -13.43 -3.39 35.60
C GLU A 13 -12.94 -3.44 34.16
N GLY A 14 -12.66 -2.24 33.63
CA GLY A 14 -12.16 -2.08 32.28
C GLY A 14 -10.99 -3.02 32.06
N ASP A 15 -11.16 -3.93 31.10
CA ASP A 15 -10.08 -4.75 30.58
C ASP A 15 -8.87 -3.84 30.32
N ASN A 16 -7.85 -3.95 31.18
CA ASN A 16 -6.54 -3.36 30.93
C ASN A 16 -5.89 -4.17 29.81
N TYR A 17 -6.41 -4.02 28.59
CA TYR A 17 -5.67 -4.34 27.39
C TYR A 17 -4.44 -3.43 27.42
N LYS A 18 -3.32 -3.98 27.90
CA LYS A 18 -2.01 -3.50 27.49
C LYS A 18 -2.00 -3.63 25.96
N ILE A 19 -2.37 -2.56 25.27
CA ILE A 19 -2.19 -2.43 23.84
C ILE A 19 -0.68 -2.47 23.65
N ASN A 20 -0.17 -3.66 23.41
CA ASN A 20 1.19 -3.84 22.91
C ASN A 20 1.12 -3.32 21.48
N VAL A 21 1.31 -2.01 21.31
CA VAL A 21 1.45 -1.40 20.00
C VAL A 21 2.74 -1.97 19.43
N GLN A 22 2.60 -3.04 18.65
CA GLN A 22 3.67 -3.63 17.90
C GLN A 22 4.19 -2.54 16.95
N LYS A 23 5.28 -1.87 17.33
CA LYS A 23 5.88 -0.83 16.49
C LYS A 23 6.15 -1.41 15.11
N THR A 24 5.61 -0.78 14.09
CA THR A 24 5.85 -1.19 12.73
C THR A 24 7.30 -0.89 12.35
N VAL A 25 7.80 -1.55 11.31
CA VAL A 25 9.14 -1.27 10.78
C VAL A 25 9.27 0.21 10.37
N ASP A 26 8.17 0.81 9.91
CA ASP A 26 8.10 2.21 9.51
C ASP A 26 8.19 3.14 10.73
N ASP A 27 7.54 2.81 11.85
CA ASP A 27 7.64 3.56 13.11
C ASP A 27 9.08 3.59 13.63
N ILE A 28 9.78 2.45 13.57
CA ILE A 28 11.17 2.32 14.02
C ILE A 28 12.11 3.16 13.13
N GLN A 29 11.84 3.24 11.82
CA GLN A 29 12.63 4.05 10.90
C GLN A 29 12.40 5.55 11.12
N MET A 30 11.15 5.96 11.36
CA MET A 30 10.80 7.34 11.64
C MET A 30 11.41 7.83 12.96
N GLU A 31 11.38 7.02 14.02
CA GLU A 31 12.03 7.33 15.30
C GLU A 31 13.54 7.55 15.15
N ARG A 32 14.21 6.72 14.32
CA ARG A 32 15.64 6.88 14.02
C ARG A 32 15.90 8.20 13.28
N MET A 33 15.09 8.54 12.29
CA MET A 33 15.22 9.81 11.59
C MET A 33 15.05 11.02 12.51
N ILE A 34 14.05 11.00 13.39
CA ILE A 34 13.82 12.06 14.37
C ILE A 34 15.02 12.18 15.31
N LYS A 35 15.59 11.06 15.76
CA LYS A 35 16.78 11.06 16.61
C LYS A 35 17.99 11.66 15.89
N ASP A 36 18.20 11.30 14.62
CA ASP A 36 19.30 11.83 13.82
C ASP A 36 19.15 13.35 13.60
N ILE A 37 17.94 13.84 13.31
CA ILE A 37 17.66 15.28 13.19
C ILE A 37 17.95 16.01 14.51
N LYS A 38 17.52 15.46 15.65
CA LYS A 38 17.83 16.04 16.98
C LYS A 38 19.33 16.14 17.23
N VAL A 39 20.10 15.12 16.83
CA VAL A 39 21.57 15.15 16.94
C VAL A 39 22.17 16.24 16.06
N LEU A 40 21.69 16.40 14.82
CA LEU A 40 22.17 17.44 13.91
C LEU A 40 21.86 18.86 14.41
N LEU A 41 20.67 19.07 14.99
CA LEU A 41 20.27 20.33 15.62
C LEU A 41 21.20 20.72 16.78
N ASN A 42 21.59 19.75 17.61
CA ASN A 42 22.38 20.00 18.82
C ASN A 42 23.89 20.07 18.57
N LYS A 43 24.39 19.44 17.48
CA LYS A 43 25.82 19.31 17.22
C LYS A 43 26.43 20.50 16.47
N TYR A 44 25.66 21.17 15.62
CA TYR A 44 26.18 22.20 14.72
C TYR A 44 25.64 23.58 15.08
N LYS A 45 26.53 24.58 15.00
CA LYS A 45 26.19 26.00 15.26
C LYS A 45 25.25 26.58 14.18
N ASP A 46 25.35 26.07 12.94
CA ASP A 46 24.38 26.28 11.86
C ASP A 46 23.84 24.92 11.39
N PRO A 47 22.78 24.40 12.04
CA PRO A 47 22.27 23.06 11.77
C PRO A 47 21.47 22.98 10.46
N LYS A 48 21.05 24.12 9.90
CA LYS A 48 20.15 24.18 8.74
C LYS A 48 20.75 23.44 7.55
N LYS A 49 21.99 23.77 7.18
CA LYS A 49 22.69 23.13 6.06
C LYS A 49 22.84 21.62 6.25
N HIS A 50 23.21 21.18 7.45
CA HIS A 50 23.42 19.77 7.75
C HIS A 50 22.13 18.94 7.74
N ILE A 51 21.02 19.53 8.17
CA ILE A 51 19.70 18.90 8.08
C ILE A 51 19.26 18.78 6.62
N TYR A 52 19.42 19.82 5.81
CA TYR A 52 19.12 19.75 4.37
C TYR A 52 19.94 18.67 3.65
N ASP A 53 21.25 18.59 3.93
CA ASP A 53 22.10 17.55 3.34
C ASP A 53 21.71 16.14 3.78
N TYR A 54 21.25 15.98 5.02
CA TYR A 54 20.74 14.71 5.54
C TYR A 54 19.43 14.31 4.86
N LEU A 55 18.47 15.22 4.79
CA LEU A 55 17.18 14.99 4.13
C LEU A 55 17.36 14.64 2.66
N ARG A 56 18.23 15.37 1.93
CA ARG A 56 18.53 15.06 0.52
C ARG A 56 19.10 13.65 0.34
N LYS A 57 19.91 13.15 1.28
CA LYS A 57 20.42 11.76 1.25
C LYS A 57 19.32 10.75 1.53
N VAL A 58 18.38 11.07 2.41
CA VAL A 58 17.22 10.23 2.71
C VAL A 58 16.30 10.15 1.50
N GLU A 59 15.95 11.29 0.89
CA GLU A 59 15.13 11.38 -0.33
C GLU A 59 15.74 10.56 -1.46
N LYS A 60 17.04 10.74 -1.74
CA LYS A 60 17.73 9.98 -2.78
C LYS A 60 17.74 8.47 -2.52
N LYS A 61 17.83 8.05 -1.24
CA LYS A 61 17.71 6.63 -0.87
C LYS A 61 16.28 6.09 -1.07
N MET A 62 15.25 6.93 -0.90
CA MET A 62 13.85 6.56 -1.15
C MET A 62 13.58 6.42 -2.65
N GLU A 63 14.05 7.36 -3.47
CA GLU A 63 13.96 7.27 -4.94
C GLU A 63 14.60 5.99 -5.47
N ASN A 64 15.80 5.64 -4.98
CA ASN A 64 16.50 4.42 -5.39
C ASN A 64 15.75 3.13 -5.01
N LYS A 65 15.02 3.11 -3.89
CA LYS A 65 14.18 1.95 -3.51
C LYS A 65 13.00 1.76 -4.47
N ASN A 66 12.39 2.85 -4.94
CA ASN A 66 11.33 2.77 -5.93
C ASN A 66 11.86 2.22 -7.27
N ILE A 67 13.10 2.58 -7.64
CA ILE A 67 13.79 2.02 -8.81
C ILE A 67 14.06 0.52 -8.62
N GLU A 68 14.50 0.06 -7.44
CA GLU A 68 14.70 -1.37 -7.17
C GLU A 68 13.41 -2.21 -7.29
N VAL A 69 12.25 -1.66 -6.89
CA VAL A 69 10.94 -2.33 -7.10
C VAL A 69 10.60 -2.43 -8.59
N GLU A 70 10.91 -1.40 -9.38
CA GLU A 70 10.72 -1.43 -10.83
C GLU A 70 11.60 -2.49 -11.52
N TYR A 71 12.81 -2.75 -11.01
CA TYR A 71 13.68 -3.84 -11.49
C TYR A 71 13.16 -5.25 -11.14
N LEU A 72 12.38 -5.40 -10.06
CA LEU A 72 11.81 -6.69 -9.65
C LEU A 72 10.53 -7.06 -10.41
N VAL A 73 9.82 -6.07 -10.96
CA VAL A 73 8.51 -6.25 -11.59
C VAL A 73 8.60 -6.06 -13.10
N ASP A 74 8.59 -7.16 -13.84
CA ASP A 74 8.51 -7.13 -15.30
C ASP A 74 7.09 -6.68 -15.76
N LYS A 75 6.93 -5.35 -15.89
CA LYS A 75 5.69 -4.70 -16.35
C LYS A 75 5.20 -5.25 -17.69
N ASN A 76 6.12 -5.53 -18.62
CA ASN A 76 5.79 -6.08 -19.94
C ASN A 76 5.21 -7.48 -19.86
N LYS A 77 5.77 -8.33 -19.00
CA LYS A 77 5.25 -9.68 -18.73
C LYS A 77 3.87 -9.63 -18.08
N ILE A 78 3.67 -8.73 -17.11
CA ILE A 78 2.36 -8.53 -16.47
C ILE A 78 1.33 -8.08 -17.50
N LYS A 79 1.62 -7.04 -18.29
CA LYS A 79 0.74 -6.52 -19.35
C LYS A 79 0.30 -7.63 -20.31
N LYS A 80 1.25 -8.43 -20.80
CA LYS A 80 0.98 -9.60 -21.67
C LYS A 80 0.05 -10.62 -21.03
N TYR A 81 0.12 -10.85 -19.71
CA TYR A 81 -0.81 -11.75 -19.03
C TYR A 81 -2.20 -11.13 -18.86
N ILE A 82 -2.27 -9.84 -18.50
CA ILE A 82 -3.55 -9.13 -18.34
C ILE A 82 -4.31 -9.12 -19.67
N GLU A 83 -3.67 -8.75 -20.78
CA GLU A 83 -4.30 -8.78 -22.12
C GLU A 83 -4.79 -10.17 -22.52
N LYS A 84 -4.15 -11.24 -22.03
CA LYS A 84 -4.55 -12.63 -22.28
C LYS A 84 -5.69 -13.10 -21.37
N HIS A 85 -6.05 -12.35 -20.33
CA HIS A 85 -7.13 -12.73 -19.42
C HIS A 85 -8.46 -12.78 -20.19
N PRO A 86 -9.33 -13.79 -19.94
CA PRO A 86 -10.58 -13.98 -20.68
C PRO A 86 -11.45 -12.72 -20.76
N TYR A 87 -11.57 -12.00 -19.64
CA TYR A 87 -12.28 -10.72 -19.57
C TYR A 87 -11.80 -9.67 -20.59
N PHE A 88 -10.48 -9.49 -20.74
CA PHE A 88 -9.98 -8.49 -21.67
C PHE A 88 -10.09 -8.99 -23.12
N LYS A 89 -9.97 -10.29 -23.38
CA LYS A 89 -10.16 -10.86 -24.73
C LYS A 89 -11.60 -10.78 -25.22
N ASN A 90 -12.56 -11.08 -24.34
CA ASN A 90 -13.98 -11.05 -24.66
C ASN A 90 -14.73 -10.29 -23.56
N PRO A 91 -14.73 -8.95 -23.62
CA PRO A 91 -15.32 -8.14 -22.58
C PRO A 91 -16.83 -8.29 -22.56
N CYS A 92 -17.38 -8.48 -21.36
CA CYS A 92 -18.81 -8.56 -21.12
C CYS A 92 -19.32 -7.23 -20.53
N ASN A 93 -20.64 -7.06 -20.42
CA ASN A 93 -21.27 -5.87 -19.82
C ASN A 93 -21.07 -5.70 -18.30
N TYR A 94 -20.14 -6.44 -17.70
CA TYR A 94 -19.82 -6.36 -16.27
C TYR A 94 -18.40 -5.83 -16.08
N HIS A 95 -18.13 -5.27 -14.91
CA HIS A 95 -16.79 -4.83 -14.55
C HIS A 95 -15.94 -5.98 -14.03
N ILE A 96 -14.63 -5.92 -14.26
CA ILE A 96 -13.65 -6.77 -13.59
C ILE A 96 -13.08 -6.04 -12.38
N ARG A 97 -12.82 -6.78 -11.30
CA ARG A 97 -12.15 -6.25 -10.09
C ARG A 97 -10.63 -6.46 -10.17
N LEU A 98 -9.85 -5.50 -9.65
CA LEU A 98 -8.40 -5.61 -9.51
C LEU A 98 -8.01 -6.90 -8.79
N LEU A 99 -8.72 -7.25 -7.72
CA LEU A 99 -8.52 -8.52 -6.98
C LEU A 99 -8.61 -9.76 -7.89
N THR A 100 -9.50 -9.76 -8.88
CA THR A 100 -9.63 -10.86 -9.84
C THR A 100 -8.43 -10.92 -10.78
N ILE A 101 -7.98 -9.77 -11.27
CA ILE A 101 -6.78 -9.65 -12.11
C ILE A 101 -5.55 -10.12 -11.33
N MET A 102 -5.40 -9.68 -10.08
CA MET A 102 -4.33 -10.10 -9.16
C MET A 102 -4.33 -11.61 -8.91
N LYS A 103 -5.49 -12.21 -8.64
CA LYS A 103 -5.63 -13.67 -8.49
C LYS A 103 -5.21 -14.42 -9.77
N TYR A 104 -5.52 -13.88 -10.94
CA TYR A 104 -5.09 -14.45 -12.20
C TYR A 104 -3.57 -14.35 -12.39
N LEU A 105 -2.97 -13.19 -12.10
CA LEU A 105 -1.51 -12.98 -12.17
C LEU A 105 -0.77 -13.93 -11.22
N LYS A 106 -1.28 -14.14 -10.00
CA LYS A 106 -0.75 -15.16 -9.07
C LYS A 106 -0.75 -16.56 -9.68
N LYS A 107 -1.84 -16.96 -10.36
CA LYS A 107 -1.91 -18.26 -11.07
C LYS A 107 -0.94 -18.35 -12.25
N LYS A 108 -0.47 -17.22 -12.79
CA LYS A 108 0.55 -17.14 -13.85
C LYS A 108 1.98 -17.03 -13.32
N GLY A 109 2.18 -17.14 -12.01
CA GLY A 109 3.49 -17.14 -11.37
C GLY A 109 4.08 -15.74 -11.14
N ILE A 110 3.25 -14.69 -11.16
CA ILE A 110 3.67 -13.36 -10.71
C ILE A 110 3.59 -13.32 -9.17
N ASP A 111 4.66 -12.84 -8.53
CA ASP A 111 4.67 -12.67 -7.07
C ASP A 111 3.86 -11.43 -6.69
N ILE A 112 2.68 -11.66 -6.10
CA ILE A 112 1.79 -10.60 -5.63
C ILE A 112 2.12 -10.09 -4.23
N ARG A 113 3.19 -10.59 -3.59
CA ARG A 113 3.66 -10.12 -2.28
C ARG A 113 4.63 -8.94 -2.39
N ILE A 114 5.02 -8.59 -3.61
CA ILE A 114 5.85 -7.42 -3.88
C ILE A 114 5.07 -6.19 -3.40
N LYS A 115 5.76 -5.30 -2.69
CA LYS A 115 5.16 -4.07 -2.17
C LYS A 115 4.62 -3.23 -3.34
N ASP A 116 3.43 -2.66 -3.17
CA ASP A 116 2.79 -1.76 -4.13
C ASP A 116 2.49 -2.38 -5.52
N ILE A 117 2.50 -3.72 -5.61
CA ILE A 117 2.20 -4.44 -6.86
C ILE A 117 0.78 -4.21 -7.35
N ASP A 118 -0.16 -3.95 -6.44
CA ASP A 118 -1.54 -3.60 -6.73
C ASP A 118 -1.63 -2.24 -7.43
N LEU A 119 -0.83 -1.26 -7.01
CA LEU A 119 -0.71 0.05 -7.68
C LEU A 119 -0.11 -0.11 -9.08
N ILE A 120 0.94 -0.92 -9.22
CA ILE A 120 1.57 -1.19 -10.53
C ILE A 120 0.58 -1.88 -11.48
N VAL A 121 -0.17 -2.87 -10.99
CA VAL A 121 -1.18 -3.56 -11.81
C VAL A 121 -2.35 -2.62 -12.14
N ASP A 122 -2.79 -1.76 -11.22
CA ASP A 122 -3.81 -0.72 -11.49
C ASP A 122 -3.38 0.21 -12.63
N GLU A 123 -2.13 0.66 -12.62
CA GLU A 123 -1.54 1.48 -13.68
C GLU A 123 -1.53 0.73 -15.02
N ILE A 124 -0.99 -0.49 -15.06
CA ILE A 124 -0.90 -1.30 -16.29
C ILE A 124 -2.29 -1.58 -16.88
N VAL A 125 -3.30 -1.86 -16.06
CA VAL A 125 -4.67 -2.12 -16.53
C VAL A 125 -5.26 -0.89 -17.22
N GLN A 126 -4.97 0.30 -16.72
CA GLN A 126 -5.45 1.56 -17.28
C GLN A 126 -4.77 1.93 -18.60
N GLU A 127 -3.57 1.44 -18.85
CA GLU A 127 -2.89 1.60 -20.15
C GLU A 127 -3.46 0.73 -21.28
N ILE A 128 -4.29 -0.26 -20.96
CA ILE A 128 -4.84 -1.17 -21.98
C ILE A 128 -5.90 -0.45 -22.80
N ASP A 129 -5.77 -0.53 -24.13
CA ASP A 129 -6.70 0.14 -25.03
C ASP A 129 -8.16 -0.35 -24.84
N GLY A 130 -9.04 0.64 -24.73
CA GLY A 130 -10.47 0.47 -24.46
C GLY A 130 -10.82 0.19 -22.99
N VAL A 131 -9.86 0.12 -22.07
CA VAL A 131 -10.15 -0.07 -20.63
C VAL A 131 -10.40 1.26 -19.94
N LYS A 132 -11.43 1.33 -19.10
CA LYS A 132 -11.77 2.48 -18.25
C LYS A 132 -11.94 2.03 -16.81
N LYS A 133 -11.36 2.79 -15.88
CA LYS A 133 -11.62 2.64 -14.44
C LYS A 133 -12.95 3.29 -14.09
N ILE A 134 -13.84 2.55 -13.44
CA ILE A 134 -15.21 3.01 -13.10
C ILE A 134 -15.44 3.12 -11.59
N GLY A 135 -14.43 2.77 -10.80
CA GLY A 135 -14.47 2.81 -9.34
C GLY A 135 -13.20 2.20 -8.78
N ASP A 136 -13.07 2.24 -7.46
CA ASP A 136 -11.88 1.72 -6.80
C ASP A 136 -11.71 0.22 -7.08
N GLY A 137 -10.56 -0.12 -7.68
CA GLY A 137 -10.24 -1.45 -8.19
C GLY A 137 -11.27 -2.05 -9.17
N LYS A 138 -12.04 -1.25 -9.93
CA LYS A 138 -13.04 -1.74 -10.89
C LYS A 138 -12.81 -1.17 -12.29
N TYR A 139 -12.78 -2.05 -13.29
CA TYR A 139 -12.52 -1.68 -14.68
C TYR A 139 -13.56 -2.28 -15.62
N ILE A 140 -13.85 -1.55 -16.68
CA ILE A 140 -14.65 -2.01 -17.81
C ILE A 140 -13.86 -1.85 -19.10
N ARG A 141 -13.98 -2.81 -20.02
CA ARG A 141 -13.45 -2.64 -21.38
C ARG A 141 -14.60 -2.29 -22.33
N VAL A 142 -14.52 -1.13 -22.96
CA VAL A 142 -15.46 -0.65 -23.97
C VAL A 142 -14.82 -0.92 -25.33
N LEU A 143 -15.35 -1.89 -26.07
CA LEU A 143 -14.97 -2.06 -27.46
C LEU A 143 -15.52 -0.85 -28.23
N LYS A 144 -14.63 -0.08 -28.89
CA LYS A 144 -15.09 0.86 -29.92
C LYS A 144 -15.62 -0.01 -31.07
N GLY A 145 -16.94 0.03 -31.25
CA GLY A 145 -17.59 -0.50 -32.47
C GLY A 145 -17.22 0.34 -33.68
#